data_AF-A0A1N6DFS1-F1
#
_entry.id   AF-A0A1N6DFS1-F1
#
_cell.length_a   1.000
_cell.length_b   1.000
_cell.length_c   1.000
_cell.angle_alpha   90.00
_cell.angle_beta   90.00
_cell.angle_gamma   90.00
#
_symmetry.space_group_name_H-M   'P 1'
#
loop_
_entity.id
_entity.type
_entity.pdbx_description
1 polymer ?
#
loop_
_entity_poly.entity_id
_entity_poly.type
_entity_poly.pdbx_seq_one_letter_code
_entity_poly.pdbx_strand_id
1 'polypeptide(L)'
;MKTTQLRQYVIVDGLYEEFVAWWRETMPVLRPAMGFAIEFAYGSSETNEFTWAVSVPGDAAEFERVDAAYKTSPERAAVFEGLPDRVATMQLSFIETY
;
A
#
# COMPACT_ATOMS: atom_id res chain seq x y z
N MET A 1 -11.41 -15.51 -8.46
CA MET A 1 -10.57 -15.62 -7.25
C MET A 1 -9.60 -14.46 -7.24
N LYS A 2 -9.33 -13.88 -6.07
CA LYS A 2 -8.32 -12.83 -5.89
C LYS A 2 -7.53 -13.11 -4.63
N THR A 3 -6.28 -12.67 -4.61
CA THR A 3 -5.41 -12.73 -3.43
C THR A 3 -5.29 -11.33 -2.86
N THR A 4 -5.57 -11.17 -1.57
CA THR A 4 -5.58 -9.88 -0.87
C THR A 4 -4.46 -9.84 0.15
N GLN A 5 -3.69 -8.75 0.14
CA GLN A 5 -2.69 -8.46 1.16
C GLN A 5 -3.16 -7.29 2.02
N LEU A 6 -3.28 -7.54 3.33
CA LEU A 6 -3.46 -6.52 4.35
C LEU A 6 -2.13 -5.85 4.65
N ARG A 7 -2.17 -4.53 4.80
CA ARG A 7 -1.02 -3.67 5.05
C ARG A 7 -1.33 -2.79 6.25
N GLN A 8 -0.65 -3.04 7.36
CA GLN A 8 -0.84 -2.31 8.61
C GLN A 8 0.42 -1.52 8.91
N TYR A 9 0.30 -0.19 8.89
CA TYR A 9 1.42 0.72 9.08
C TYR A 9 1.25 1.51 10.37
N VAL A 10 2.37 1.73 11.05
CA VAL A 10 2.51 2.84 12.00
C VAL A 10 3.32 3.92 11.29
N ILE A 11 2.76 5.12 11.19
CA ILE A 11 3.39 6.27 10.55
C ILE A 11 4.32 6.96 11.54
N VAL A 12 5.43 7.50 11.03
CA VAL A 12 6.39 8.27 11.83
C VAL A 12 5.66 9.47 12.47
N ASP A 13 5.94 9.71 13.75
CA ASP A 13 5.35 10.81 14.51
C ASP A 13 5.51 12.16 13.79
N GLY A 14 4.41 12.89 13.69
CA GLY A 14 4.36 14.19 13.01
C GLY A 14 4.22 14.13 11.49
N LEU A 15 4.32 12.95 10.86
CA LEU A 15 4.22 12.79 9.40
C LEU A 15 2.87 12.25 8.91
N TYR A 16 1.92 12.01 9.81
CA TYR A 16 0.63 11.37 9.49
C TYR A 16 -0.15 12.11 8.41
N GLU A 17 -0.38 13.42 8.58
CA GLU A 17 -1.17 14.21 7.63
C GLU A 17 -0.51 14.28 6.25
N GLU A 18 0.82 14.46 6.21
CA GLU A 18 1.58 14.45 4.95
C GLU A 18 1.53 13.10 4.25
N PHE A 19 1.64 12.01 5.02
CA PHE A 19 1.53 10.66 4.50
C PHE A 19 0.14 10.42 3.90
N VAL A 20 -0.93 10.76 4.61
CA VAL A 20 -2.30 10.56 4.14
C VAL A 20 -2.58 11.41 2.90
N ALA A 21 -2.15 12.67 2.87
CA ALA A 21 -2.30 13.54 1.70
C ALA A 21 -1.64 12.93 0.46
N TRP A 22 -0.35 12.56 0.58
CA TRP A 22 0.39 11.91 -0.51
C TRP A 22 -0.25 10.57 -0.92
N TRP A 23 -0.68 9.76 0.06
CA TRP A 23 -1.28 8.46 -0.21
C TRP A 23 -2.56 8.61 -1.03
N ARG A 24 -3.44 9.55 -0.68
CA ARG A 24 -4.73 9.78 -1.36
C ARG A 24 -4.57 10.22 -2.82
N GLU A 25 -3.52 10.98 -3.11
CA GLU A 25 -3.22 11.45 -4.46
C GLU A 25 -2.52 10.38 -5.31
N THR A 26 -1.71 9.54 -4.68
CA THR A 26 -0.76 8.68 -5.39
C THR A 26 -1.21 7.22 -5.47
N MET A 27 -1.49 6.58 -4.33
CA MET A 27 -1.69 5.13 -4.28
C MET A 27 -2.96 4.67 -5.02
N PRO A 28 -4.12 5.36 -4.91
CA PRO A 28 -5.32 5.04 -5.68
C PRO A 28 -5.18 5.15 -7.19
N VAL A 29 -4.16 5.86 -7.70
CA VAL A 29 -3.88 5.95 -9.14
C VAL A 29 -2.84 4.91 -9.55
N LEU A 30 -1.71 4.85 -8.83
CA LEU A 30 -0.59 3.98 -9.17
C LEU A 30 -0.93 2.49 -9.04
N ARG A 31 -1.61 2.08 -7.95
CA ARG A 31 -1.88 0.66 -7.69
C ARG A 31 -2.76 0.03 -8.78
N PRO A 32 -3.90 0.63 -9.17
CA PRO A 32 -4.68 0.16 -10.32
C PRO A 32 -3.92 0.09 -11.64
N ALA A 33 -3.11 1.12 -11.95
CA ALA A 33 -2.30 1.12 -13.17
C ALA A 33 -1.30 -0.06 -13.22
N MET A 34 -0.89 -0.56 -12.05
CA MET A 34 0.06 -1.66 -11.90
C MET A 34 -0.63 -3.02 -11.65
N GLY A 35 -1.95 -3.12 -11.80
CA GLY A 35 -2.69 -4.38 -11.72
C GLY A 35 -3.24 -4.75 -10.35
N PHE A 36 -3.20 -3.83 -9.37
CA PHE A 36 -3.80 -4.03 -8.05
C PHE A 36 -5.18 -3.37 -7.96
N ALA A 37 -6.11 -3.94 -7.21
CA ALA A 37 -7.24 -3.19 -6.67
C ALA A 37 -6.92 -2.71 -5.24
N ILE A 38 -7.32 -1.49 -4.89
CA ILE A 38 -7.38 -1.06 -3.49
C ILE A 38 -8.75 -1.48 -2.95
N GLU A 39 -8.75 -2.31 -1.91
CA GLU A 39 -9.98 -2.84 -1.31
C GLU A 39 -10.58 -1.86 -0.30
N PHE A 40 -9.73 -1.30 0.55
CA PHE A 40 -10.07 -0.27 1.52
C PHE A 40 -8.81 0.40 2.03
N ALA A 41 -8.97 1.55 2.67
CA ALA A 41 -7.96 2.20 3.48
C ALA A 41 -8.63 2.92 4.64
N TYR A 42 -8.09 2.72 5.85
CA TYR A 42 -8.48 3.38 7.08
C TYR A 42 -7.23 3.93 7.75
N GLY A 43 -7.37 5.03 8.47
CA GLY A 43 -6.30 5.51 9.29
C GLY A 43 -6.81 6.32 10.48
N SER A 44 -5.96 6.41 11.49
CA SER A 44 -6.21 7.13 12.73
C SER A 44 -5.01 8.03 13.02
N SER A 45 -5.21 9.34 12.97
CA SER A 45 -4.19 10.31 13.40
C SER A 45 -3.98 10.29 14.91
N GLU A 46 -4.92 9.75 15.68
CA GLU A 46 -4.78 9.56 17.13
C GLU A 46 -3.74 8.48 17.46
N THR A 47 -3.69 7.40 16.69
CA THR A 47 -2.77 6.26 16.92
C THR A 47 -1.59 6.22 15.94
N ASN A 48 -1.51 7.15 14.99
CA ASN A 48 -0.59 7.12 13.85
C ASN A 48 -0.68 5.83 13.02
N GLU A 49 -1.82 5.14 13.05
CA GLU A 49 -2.00 3.88 12.32
C GLU A 49 -2.66 4.12 10.97
N PHE A 50 -2.18 3.42 9.94
CA PHE A 50 -2.78 3.40 8.62
C PHE A 50 -2.89 1.97 8.10
N THR A 51 -4.11 1.46 8.00
CA THR A 51 -4.41 0.09 7.58
C THR A 51 -5.16 0.08 6.26
N TRP A 52 -4.65 -0.65 5.28
CA TRP A 52 -5.24 -0.74 3.95
C TRP A 52 -5.00 -2.10 3.34
N ALA A 53 -5.78 -2.44 2.32
CA ALA A 53 -5.63 -3.71 1.62
C ALA A 53 -5.56 -3.51 0.11
N VAL A 54 -4.71 -4.31 -0.52
CA VAL A 54 -4.63 -4.42 -1.98
C VAL A 54 -4.86 -5.85 -2.41
N SER A 55 -5.49 -6.04 -3.56
CA SER A 55 -5.68 -7.37 -4.14
C SER A 55 -5.19 -7.45 -5.57
N VAL A 56 -4.87 -8.67 -6.00
CA VAL A 56 -4.56 -9.02 -7.39
C VAL A 56 -5.47 -10.19 -7.78
N PRO A 57 -6.09 -10.19 -8.97
CA PRO A 57 -6.79 -11.35 -9.49
C PRO A 57 -5.84 -12.55 -9.61
N GLY A 58 -6.22 -13.71 -9.09
CA GLY A 58 -5.35 -14.90 -9.08
C GLY A 58 -4.94 -15.34 -7.67
N ASP A 59 -3.97 -16.24 -7.63
CA ASP A 59 -3.43 -16.85 -6.41
C ASP A 59 -2.23 -16.06 -5.86
N ALA A 60 -1.59 -16.61 -4.82
CA ALA A 60 -0.43 -15.99 -4.19
C ALA A 60 0.77 -15.84 -5.13
N ALA A 61 0.98 -16.80 -6.05
CA ALA A 61 2.08 -16.73 -7.01
C ALA A 61 1.88 -15.57 -7.99
N GLU A 62 0.64 -15.36 -8.46
CA GLU A 62 0.31 -14.22 -9.30
C GLU A 62 0.47 -12.89 -8.55
N PHE A 63 0.05 -12.83 -7.29
CA PHE A 63 0.26 -11.65 -6.45
C PHE A 63 1.76 -11.32 -6.32
N GLU A 64 2.59 -12.31 -6.01
CA GLU A 64 4.04 -12.15 -5.86
C GLU A 64 4.70 -11.67 -7.16
N ARG A 65 4.27 -12.21 -8.31
CA ARG A 65 4.73 -11.78 -9.63
C ARG A 65 4.42 -10.30 -9.89
N VAL A 66 3.18 -9.87 -9.61
CA VAL A 66 2.76 -8.48 -9.79
C VAL A 66 3.48 -7.55 -8.81
N ASP A 67 3.65 -7.96 -7.54
CA ASP A 67 4.37 -7.17 -6.53
C ASP A 67 5.86 -7.03 -6.83
N ALA A 68 6.51 -8.07 -7.37
CA ALA A 68 7.90 -8.00 -7.82
C ALA A 68 8.09 -7.01 -8.98
N ALA A 69 7.18 -7.03 -9.97
CA ALA A 69 7.18 -6.06 -11.06
C ALA A 69 6.95 -4.63 -10.55
N TYR A 70 5.97 -4.43 -9.66
CA TYR A 70 5.70 -3.13 -9.03
C TYR A 70 6.89 -2.57 -8.25
N LYS A 71 7.58 -3.41 -7.47
CA LYS A 71 8.73 -2.99 -6.66
C LYS A 71 9.88 -2.42 -7.49
N THR A 72 10.04 -2.90 -8.72
CA THR A 72 11.12 -2.51 -9.64
C THR A 72 10.67 -1.51 -10.72
N SER A 73 9.41 -1.06 -10.67
CA SER A 73 8.84 -0.22 -11.72
C SER A 73 9.31 1.24 -11.63
N PRO A 74 9.55 1.91 -12.77
CA PRO A 74 9.90 3.33 -12.79
C PRO A 74 8.77 4.22 -12.27
N GLU A 75 7.51 3.83 -12.47
CA GLU A 75 6.34 4.54 -11.97
C GLU A 75 6.33 4.57 -10.44
N ARG A 76 6.65 3.44 -9.78
CA ARG A 76 6.85 3.40 -8.34
C ARG A 76 8.05 4.25 -7.94
N ALA A 77 9.18 4.13 -8.62
CA ALA A 77 10.38 4.90 -8.27
C ALA A 77 10.11 6.41 -8.28
N ALA A 78 9.42 6.91 -9.32
CA ALA A 78 9.12 8.34 -9.48
C ALA A 78 8.25 8.90 -8.34
N VAL A 79 7.24 8.17 -7.87
CA VAL A 79 6.36 8.68 -6.80
C VAL A 79 6.97 8.66 -5.41
N PHE A 80 8.04 7.87 -5.22
CA PHE A 80 8.80 7.80 -3.97
C PHE A 80 10.08 8.65 -4.00
N GLU A 81 10.43 9.21 -5.17
CA GLU A 81 11.67 9.97 -5.34
C GLU A 81 11.69 11.20 -4.42
N GLY A 82 12.79 11.35 -3.67
CA GLY A 82 12.99 12.48 -2.76
C GLY A 82 12.12 12.48 -1.50
N LEU A 83 11.24 11.50 -1.31
CA LEU A 83 10.42 11.39 -0.10
C LEU A 83 11.21 10.70 1.03
N PRO A 84 11.07 11.17 2.28
CA PRO A 84 11.60 10.44 3.43
C PRO A 84 10.83 9.14 3.64
N ASP A 85 11.42 8.22 4.39
CA ASP A 85 10.63 7.11 4.93
C ASP A 85 9.62 7.66 5.94
N ARG A 86 8.34 7.39 5.69
CA ARG A 86 7.22 7.86 6.51
C ARG A 86 6.60 6.74 7.33
N VAL A 87 7.00 5.48 7.12
CA VAL A 87 6.42 4.33 7.82
C VAL A 87 7.41 3.84 8.88
N ALA A 88 7.06 4.02 10.16
CA ALA A 88 7.88 3.59 11.28
C ALA A 88 7.90 2.07 11.44
N THR A 89 6.73 1.42 11.32
CA THR A 89 6.62 -0.04 11.31
C THR A 89 5.59 -0.50 10.30
N MET A 90 5.78 -1.71 9.76
CA MET A 90 4.91 -2.28 8.75
C MET A 90 4.73 -3.78 9.00
N GLN A 91 3.47 -4.22 9.05
CA GLN A 91 3.09 -5.62 8.98
C GLN A 91 2.34 -5.87 7.67
N LEU A 92 2.76 -6.91 6.96
CA LEU A 92 2.13 -7.37 5.71
C LEU A 92 1.65 -8.81 5.92
N SER A 93 0.43 -9.12 5.50
CA SER A 93 -0.13 -10.47 5.58
C SER A 93 -1.11 -10.72 4.44
N PHE A 94 -1.16 -11.96 3.94
CA PHE A 94 -2.27 -12.39 3.11
C PHE A 94 -3.47 -12.68 4.00
N ILE A 95 -4.67 -12.31 3.53
CA ILE A 95 -5.91 -12.45 4.29
C ILE A 95 -7.01 -13.11 3.44
N GLU A 96 -7.94 -13.76 4.14
CA GLU A 96 -9.21 -14.22 3.58
C GLU A 96 -10.33 -13.25 3.96
N THR A 97 -11.34 -13.12 3.10
CA THR A 97 -12.54 -12.33 3.35
C THR A 97 -13.73 -13.27 3.51
N TYR A 98 -14.51 -13.11 4.58
CA TYR A 98 -15.68 -13.93 4.89
C TYR A 98 -16.96 -13.11 4.76
#